data_AF-A0A2V8CID0-F1
#
_entry.id   AF-A0A2V8CID0-F1
#
_cell.length_a   1.000
_cell.length_b   1.000
_cell.length_c   1.000
_cell.angle_alpha   90.00
_cell.angle_beta   90.00
_cell.angle_gamma   90.00
#
_symmetry.space_group_name_H-M   'P 1'
#
loop_
_entity.id
_entity.type
_entity.pdbx_description
1 polymer ?
#
loop_
_entity_poly.entity_id
_entity_poly.type
_entity_poly.pdbx_seq_one_letter_code
_entity_poly.pdbx_strand_id
1 'polypeptide(L)'
;MPPDAAAFFINSPAFAAVGAPNARIVAEYPARDLLLSGWLLGEPVIAGRAAVVEAAVDKGRVVLLGFRTQHRGQPHGTYKLLFNAILLGSSQRGAT
;
A
#
# COMPACT_ATOMS: atom_id res chain seq x y z
N MET A 1 7.33 -0.83 -11.13
CA MET A 1 5.86 -0.72 -11.27
C MET A 1 5.63 0.59 -12.02
N PRO A 2 4.58 0.76 -12.85
CA PRO A 2 4.23 2.08 -13.35
C PRO A 2 4.02 3.06 -12.18
N PRO A 3 4.12 4.38 -12.41
CA PRO A 3 3.92 5.39 -11.37
C PRO A 3 2.52 5.31 -10.77
N ASP A 4 1.50 5.05 -11.60
CA ASP A 4 0.11 4.89 -11.19
C ASP A 4 -0.40 3.48 -11.50
N ALA A 5 -1.25 2.94 -10.62
CA ALA A 5 -1.87 1.64 -10.81
C ALA A 5 -3.27 1.60 -10.17
N ALA A 6 -4.19 0.89 -10.81
CA ALA A 6 -5.51 0.63 -10.24
C ALA A 6 -5.41 -0.36 -9.06
N ALA A 7 -6.14 -0.05 -7.99
CA ALA A 7 -6.31 -0.92 -6.83
C ALA A 7 -7.80 -1.01 -6.48
N PHE A 8 -8.24 -2.17 -6.02
CA PHE A 8 -9.62 -2.35 -5.57
C PHE A 8 -9.70 -2.19 -4.06
N PHE A 9 -10.59 -1.31 -3.64
CA PHE A 9 -10.80 -0.96 -2.25
C PHE A 9 -12.18 -1.42 -1.80
N ILE A 10 -12.25 -2.15 -0.68
CA ILE A 10 -13.52 -2.50 -0.03
C ILE A 10 -13.34 -2.57 1.48
N ASN A 11 -13.91 -1.61 2.22
CA ASN A 11 -13.80 -1.52 3.68
C ASN A 11 -12.38 -1.80 4.19
N SER A 12 -11.37 -1.32 3.44
CA SER A 12 -9.96 -1.65 3.67
C SER A 12 -9.27 -0.47 4.38
N PRO A 13 -8.16 -0.69 5.10
CA PRO A 13 -7.51 0.39 5.81
C PRO A 13 -6.74 1.34 4.87
N ALA A 14 -6.64 2.60 5.27
CA ALA A 14 -5.70 3.57 4.72
C ALA A 14 -4.83 4.11 5.86
N PHE A 15 -3.53 4.24 5.62
CA PHE A 15 -2.57 4.50 6.68
C PHE A 15 -2.11 5.96 6.70
N ALA A 16 -1.61 6.39 7.87
CA ALA A 16 -0.84 7.61 8.01
C ALA A 16 0.48 7.24 8.72
N ALA A 17 1.61 7.53 8.09
CA ALA A 17 2.95 7.24 8.63
C ALA A 17 3.49 8.42 9.47
N VAL A 18 2.64 9.03 10.30
CA VAL A 18 3.02 10.21 11.09
C VAL A 18 3.92 9.79 12.25
N GLY A 19 5.09 10.42 12.38
CA GLY A 19 6.00 10.18 13.50
C GLY A 19 6.70 8.82 13.49
N ALA A 20 6.66 8.09 12.38
CA ALA A 20 7.32 6.79 12.23
C ALA A 20 8.59 6.93 11.35
N PRO A 21 9.76 7.28 11.92
CA PRO A 21 10.99 7.53 11.16
C PRO A 21 11.51 6.28 10.42
N ASN A 22 11.10 5.10 10.88
CA ASN A 22 11.40 3.80 10.29
C ASN A 22 10.39 3.36 9.22
N ALA A 23 9.35 4.17 8.94
CA ALA A 23 8.31 3.88 7.95
C ALA A 23 8.55 4.62 6.63
N ARG A 24 8.29 3.91 5.53
CA ARG A 24 8.35 4.40 4.16
C ARG A 24 7.00 4.16 3.49
N ILE A 25 6.43 5.20 2.89
CA ILE A 25 5.26 5.08 2.04
C ILE A 25 5.72 4.49 0.70
N VAL A 26 5.16 3.34 0.32
CA VAL A 26 5.48 2.64 -0.93
C VAL A 26 4.46 3.00 -2.02
N ALA A 27 3.21 3.22 -1.63
CA ALA A 27 2.13 3.70 -2.48
C ALA A 27 1.17 4.55 -1.66
N GLU A 28 0.57 5.56 -2.29
CA GLU A 28 -0.41 6.46 -1.71
C GLU A 28 -1.64 6.57 -2.62
N TYR A 29 -2.79 6.89 -2.03
CA TYR A 29 -3.93 7.30 -2.81
C TYR A 29 -3.72 8.74 -3.32
N PRO A 30 -4.17 9.07 -4.54
CA PRO A 30 -4.16 10.45 -5.03
C PRO A 30 -4.79 11.44 -4.05
N ALA A 31 -4.42 12.71 -4.14
CA ALA A 31 -5.00 13.76 -3.30
C ALA A 31 -6.43 14.18 -3.72
N ARG A 32 -6.83 13.82 -4.94
CA ARG A 32 -8.14 14.07 -5.54
C ARG A 32 -8.38 13.10 -6.70
N ASP A 33 -9.63 12.98 -7.13
CA ASP A 33 -10.02 12.18 -8.30
C ASP A 33 -9.66 10.69 -8.13
N LEU A 34 -9.85 10.16 -6.91
CA LEU A 34 -9.43 8.79 -6.55
C LEU A 34 -10.27 7.70 -7.24
N LEU A 35 -11.53 8.00 -7.54
CA LEU A 35 -12.47 7.01 -8.07
C LEU A 35 -12.21 6.76 -9.56
N LEU A 36 -11.62 5.62 -9.87
CA LEU A 36 -11.51 5.14 -11.25
C LEU A 36 -12.86 4.62 -11.79
N SER A 37 -13.60 3.86 -10.98
CA SER A 37 -14.90 3.28 -11.35
C SER A 37 -15.65 2.76 -10.13
N GLY A 38 -16.98 2.72 -10.19
CA GLY A 38 -17.83 2.17 -9.13
C GLY A 38 -18.38 3.26 -8.20
N TRP A 39 -18.24 3.06 -6.90
CA TRP A 39 -18.77 3.96 -5.87
C TRP A 39 -17.73 4.26 -4.80
N LEU A 40 -17.54 5.54 -4.48
CA LEU A 40 -16.67 5.99 -3.40
C LEU A 40 -17.47 6.86 -2.42
N LEU A 41 -17.58 6.40 -1.18
CA LEU A 41 -18.09 7.18 -0.07
C LEU A 41 -16.91 7.58 0.82
N GLY A 42 -16.78 8.88 1.12
CA GLY A 42 -15.76 9.38 2.04
C GLY A 42 -14.38 9.59 1.42
N GLU A 43 -14.30 10.06 0.17
CA GLU A 43 -13.03 10.43 -0.50
C GLU A 43 -12.08 11.26 0.39
N PRO A 44 -12.53 12.29 1.14
CA PRO A 44 -11.64 13.08 1.99
C PRO A 44 -10.95 12.29 3.12
N VAL A 45 -11.45 11.10 3.46
CA VAL A 45 -10.87 10.25 4.51
C VAL A 45 -9.63 9.51 4.01
N ILE A 46 -9.62 9.12 2.73
CA ILE A 46 -8.57 8.30 2.13
C ILE A 46 -7.64 9.08 1.18
N ALA A 47 -8.06 10.25 0.69
CA ALA A 47 -7.25 11.11 -0.16
C ALA A 47 -5.89 11.44 0.47
N GLY A 48 -4.81 11.24 -0.29
CA GLY A 48 -3.42 11.47 0.15
C GLY A 48 -2.95 10.54 1.27
N ARG A 49 -3.72 9.51 1.65
CA ARG A 49 -3.30 8.52 2.65
C ARG A 49 -2.42 7.46 2.02
N ALA A 50 -1.55 6.87 2.83
CA ALA A 50 -0.70 5.77 2.39
C ALA A 50 -1.55 4.51 2.18
N ALA A 51 -1.44 3.94 0.98
CA ALA A 51 -2.10 2.69 0.60
C ALA A 51 -1.21 1.47 0.89
N VAL A 52 0.12 1.65 0.83
CA VAL A 52 1.11 0.64 1.23
C VAL A 52 2.23 1.31 2.03
N VAL A 53 2.55 0.73 3.18
CA VAL A 53 3.63 1.21 4.06
C VAL A 53 4.61 0.08 4.31
N GLU A 54 5.89 0.38 4.25
CA GLU A 54 6.96 -0.50 4.69
C GLU A 54 7.59 0.08 5.96
N ALA A 55 7.76 -0.70 7.01
CA ALA A 55 8.44 -0.28 8.23
C ALA A 55 9.56 -1.26 8.60
N ALA A 56 10.70 -0.73 9.05
CA ALA A 56 11.72 -1.56 9.70
C ALA A 56 11.36 -1.81 11.16
N VAL A 57 11.45 -3.07 11.58
CA VAL A 57 11.21 -3.47 12.97
C VAL A 57 12.35 -4.37 13.39
N ASP A 58 13.20 -3.89 14.31
CA ASP A 58 14.47 -4.52 14.68
C ASP A 58 15.31 -4.87 13.45
N LYS A 59 15.62 -6.16 13.27
CA LYS A 59 16.37 -6.70 12.12
C LYS A 59 15.47 -7.06 10.94
N GLY A 60 14.15 -6.88 11.09
CA GLY A 60 13.14 -7.30 10.15
C GLY A 60 12.43 -6.14 9.46
N ARG A 61 11.36 -6.51 8.74
CA ARG A 61 10.54 -5.61 7.94
C ARG A 61 9.08 -6.01 8.06
N VAL A 62 8.22 -5.01 8.18
CA VAL A 62 6.76 -5.16 8.08
C VAL A 62 6.29 -4.42 6.83
N VAL A 63 5.44 -5.05 6.03
CA VAL A 63 4.77 -4.40 4.89
C VAL A 63 3.26 -4.43 5.16
N LEU A 64 2.66 -3.26 5.28
CA LEU A 64 1.23 -3.06 5.46
C LEU A 64 0.57 -2.84 4.11
N LEU A 65 -0.36 -3.73 3.73
CA LEU A 65 -1.13 -3.64 2.49
C LEU A 65 -2.55 -3.14 2.82
N GLY A 66 -2.87 -1.93 2.37
CA GLY A 66 -4.13 -1.25 2.69
C GLY A 66 -5.31 -1.65 1.82
N PHE A 67 -5.06 -2.39 0.74
CA PHE A 67 -6.10 -2.93 -0.14
C PHE A 67 -5.83 -4.40 -0.41
N ARG A 68 -6.88 -5.12 -0.82
CA ARG A 68 -6.88 -6.59 -0.86
C ARG A 68 -6.16 -7.15 -2.08
N THR A 69 -4.83 -7.07 -2.11
CA THR A 69 -3.99 -7.51 -3.24
C THR A 69 -4.31 -8.90 -3.79
N GLN A 70 -4.81 -9.83 -2.96
CA GLN A 70 -5.09 -11.23 -3.25
C GLN A 70 -6.52 -11.55 -3.70
N HIS A 71 -7.42 -10.57 -3.75
CA HIS A 71 -8.83 -10.84 -4.02
C HIS A 71 -9.05 -11.25 -5.48
N ARG A 72 -9.93 -12.23 -5.70
CA ARG A 72 -10.32 -12.71 -7.03
C ARG A 72 -11.01 -11.59 -7.81
N GLY A 73 -10.60 -11.39 -9.08
CA GLY A 73 -11.20 -10.40 -9.98
C GLY A 73 -10.63 -8.98 -9.83
N GLN A 74 -9.54 -8.80 -9.10
CA GLN A 74 -8.84 -7.53 -8.97
C GLN A 74 -7.76 -7.31 -10.03
N PRO A 75 -7.25 -6.06 -10.18
CA PRO A 75 -6.13 -5.77 -11.06
C PRO A 75 -4.90 -6.63 -10.73
N HIS A 76 -4.47 -7.49 -11.65
CA HIS A 76 -3.30 -8.36 -11.43
C HIS A 76 -2.01 -7.59 -11.10
N GLY A 77 -1.94 -6.31 -11.44
CA GLY A 77 -0.83 -5.42 -11.09
C GLY A 77 -0.56 -5.34 -9.57
N THR A 78 -1.57 -5.55 -8.73
CA THR A 78 -1.41 -5.48 -7.27
C THR A 78 -0.72 -6.71 -6.67
N TYR A 79 -0.67 -7.84 -7.38
CA TYR A 79 0.04 -9.05 -6.93
C TYR A 79 1.53 -8.82 -6.70
N LYS A 80 2.13 -7.91 -7.48
CA LYS A 80 3.54 -7.56 -7.32
C LYS A 80 3.85 -7.06 -5.91
N LEU A 81 2.95 -6.32 -5.27
CA LEU A 81 3.13 -5.83 -3.90
C LEU A 81 3.14 -6.98 -2.89
N LEU A 82 2.23 -7.95 -3.04
CA LEU A 82 2.15 -9.12 -2.17
C LEU A 82 3.38 -10.02 -2.30
N PHE A 83 3.75 -10.40 -3.52
CA PHE A 83 4.88 -11.31 -3.73
C PHE A 83 6.22 -10.65 -3.40
N ASN A 84 6.37 -9.35 -3.68
CA ASN A 84 7.56 -8.62 -3.24
C ASN A 84 7.63 -8.54 -1.71
N ALA A 85 6.51 -8.37 -1.00
CA ALA A 85 6.51 -8.37 0.46
C ALA A 85 6.97 -9.72 1.03
N ILE A 86 6.51 -10.84 0.46
CA ILE A 86 6.94 -12.19 0.84
C ILE A 86 8.44 -12.38 0.56
N LEU A 87 8.90 -11.99 -0.64
CA LEU A 87 10.31 -12.07 -1.03
C LEU A 87 11.19 -11.21 -0.12
N LEU A 88 10.76 -9.99 0.21
CA LEU A 88 11.52 -9.09 1.09
C LEU A 88 11.58 -9.60 2.54
N GLY A 89 10.59 -10.39 2.97
CA GLY A 89 10.56 -11.01 4.30
C GLY A 89 11.72 -11.97 4.55
N SER A 90 12.31 -12.56 3.51
CA SER A 90 13.51 -13.42 3.62
C SER A 90 14.82 -12.68 3.37
N SER A 91 14.78 -11.40 2.98
CA SER A 91 15.95 -10.60 2.65
C SER A 91 16.48 -9.81 3.85
N GLN A 92 17.81 -9.73 4.01
CA GLN A 92 18.41 -8.78 4.94
C GLN A 92 18.29 -7.35 4.39
N ARG A 93 17.91 -6.40 5.25
CA ARG A 93 17.94 -4.98 4.88
C ARG A 93 19.40 -4.55 4.80
N GLY A 94 19.88 -4.19 3.61
CA GLY A 94 21.21 -3.59 3.47
C GLY A 94 21.31 -2.32 4.32
N ALA A 95 22.46 -2.11 4.97
CA ALA A 95 22.70 -0.90 5.75
C ALA A 95 22.60 0.33 4.84
N THR A 96 21.73 1.26 5.18
CA THR A 96 21.59 2.58 4.54
C THR A 96 21.91 3.64 5.56
#